data_AF-A0A6J7IL35-F1
#
_entry.id   AF-A0A6J7IL35-F1
#
_cell.length_a   1.000
_cell.length_b   1.000
_cell.length_c   1.000
_cell.angle_alpha   90.00
_cell.angle_beta   90.00
_cell.angle_gamma   90.00
#
_symmetry.space_group_name_H-M   'P 1'
#
loop_
_entity.id
_entity.type
_entity.pdbx_description
1 polymer ?
#
loop_
_entity_poly.entity_id
_entity_poly.type
_entity_poly.pdbx_seq_one_letter_code
_entity_poly.pdbx_strand_id
1 'polypeptide(L)'
;MTDASSEPIPWVYSDSPGVLMWTWLTEHFIARITGTEVEDEGVRRIRSYAWDLSDLMRTSQGMPRLLINGLAASFEDADALIREHVGKCYDARLGYQVYAGKHAFTFALASGAEADVEAMIGTRCTVTVLLPDRSHEVVVGDLSVHHYKWRLRDGEQILEVTPEHVLSIVNRSAAAQRASEVVDTVSYSGIGRIYRTERSVGCTGTPGYVVGTVDHAGVARCPVHEASVREELLR
;
A
#
# COMPACT_ATOMS: atom_id res chain seq x y z
N MET A 1 -12.68 2.04 -12.60
CA MET A 1 -12.05 1.61 -11.33
C MET A 1 -12.74 2.41 -10.24
N THR A 2 -13.66 1.77 -9.53
CA THR A 2 -14.54 2.39 -8.54
C THR A 2 -13.71 2.85 -7.35
N ASP A 3 -13.66 4.18 -7.15
CA ASP A 3 -13.17 4.83 -5.93
C ASP A 3 -13.86 4.13 -4.75
N ALA A 4 -13.08 3.51 -3.85
CA ALA A 4 -13.64 2.98 -2.62
C ALA A 4 -14.23 4.18 -1.87
N SER A 5 -15.57 4.32 -1.92
CA SER A 5 -16.27 5.55 -1.62
C SER A 5 -16.12 5.89 -0.14
N SER A 6 -15.17 6.78 0.18
CA SER A 6 -15.10 7.39 1.50
C SER A 6 -16.42 8.11 1.80
N GLU A 7 -16.90 8.02 3.03
CA GLU A 7 -18.12 8.73 3.41
C GLU A 7 -17.95 10.25 3.27
N PRO A 8 -18.99 10.99 2.88
CA PRO A 8 -18.91 12.45 2.86
C PRO A 8 -18.68 12.97 4.28
N ILE A 9 -17.72 13.89 4.43
CA ILE A 9 -17.50 14.58 5.72
C ILE A 9 -18.76 15.40 6.04
N PRO A 10 -19.24 15.38 7.30
CA PRO A 10 -20.39 16.17 7.73
C PRO A 10 -20.01 17.65 7.93
N TRP A 11 -19.65 18.32 6.84
CA TRP A 11 -19.31 19.74 6.83
C TRP A 11 -20.52 20.60 7.18
N VAL A 12 -20.35 21.47 8.19
CA VAL A 12 -21.28 22.57 8.47
C VAL A 12 -20.83 23.79 7.68
N TYR A 13 -21.65 24.20 6.71
CA TYR A 13 -21.40 25.37 5.89
C TYR A 13 -21.90 26.66 6.56
N SER A 14 -21.08 27.71 6.53
CA SER A 14 -21.42 29.04 7.01
C SER A 14 -21.05 30.07 5.95
N ASP A 15 -22.04 30.85 5.56
CA ASP A 15 -21.93 31.91 4.57
C ASP A 15 -22.48 33.21 5.16
N SER A 16 -21.59 34.12 5.49
CA SER A 16 -21.91 35.44 6.03
C SER A 16 -20.92 36.44 5.46
N PRO A 17 -21.23 37.75 5.43
CA PRO A 17 -20.31 38.76 4.92
C PRO A 17 -18.93 38.66 5.61
N GLY A 18 -17.89 38.36 4.83
CA GLY A 18 -16.51 38.17 5.32
C GLY A 18 -16.21 36.80 5.94
N VAL A 19 -17.18 35.87 5.96
CA VAL A 19 -17.03 34.50 6.48
C VAL A 19 -17.66 33.51 5.51
N LEU A 20 -16.82 32.89 4.68
CA LEU A 20 -17.17 31.72 3.88
C LEU A 20 -16.39 30.53 4.43
N MET A 21 -17.06 29.61 5.12
CA MET A 21 -16.37 28.56 5.88
C MET A 21 -17.16 27.25 5.92
N TRP A 22 -16.43 26.14 5.86
CA TRP A 22 -16.90 24.80 6.16
C TRP A 22 -16.22 24.31 7.43
N THR A 23 -17.00 23.83 8.39
CA THR A 23 -16.47 23.33 9.67
C THR A 23 -16.90 21.89 9.90
N TRP A 24 -15.94 21.03 10.23
CA TRP A 24 -16.17 19.68 10.72
C TRP A 24 -15.74 19.64 12.18
N LEU A 25 -16.71 19.67 13.08
CA LEU A 25 -16.49 19.63 14.51
C LEU A 25 -16.82 18.24 15.05
N THR A 26 -15.92 17.69 15.84
CA THR A 26 -16.11 16.43 16.55
C THR A 26 -15.74 16.59 18.03
N GLU A 27 -15.86 15.52 18.81
CA GLU A 27 -15.38 15.52 20.21
C GLU A 27 -13.84 15.62 20.29
N HIS A 28 -13.13 15.21 19.23
CA HIS A 28 -11.68 15.03 19.25
C HIS A 28 -10.92 16.11 18.50
N PHE A 29 -11.55 16.76 17.52
CA PHE A 29 -10.92 17.78 16.69
C PHE A 29 -11.92 18.74 16.05
N ILE A 30 -11.39 19.86 15.56
CA ILE A 30 -12.07 20.76 14.65
C ILE A 30 -11.24 20.91 13.38
N ALA A 31 -11.88 20.68 12.23
CA ALA A 31 -11.31 20.95 10.93
C ALA A 31 -12.10 22.08 10.26
N ARG A 32 -11.40 22.99 9.58
CA ARG A 32 -12.03 24.13 8.89
C ARG A 32 -11.43 24.31 7.52
N ILE A 33 -12.28 24.71 6.58
CA ILE A 33 -11.89 25.23 5.27
C ILE A 33 -12.53 26.60 5.14
N THR A 34 -11.75 27.62 4.84
CA THR A 34 -12.18 29.02 4.67
C THR A 34 -11.91 29.44 3.24
N GLY A 35 -12.95 29.88 2.54
CA GLY A 35 -12.81 30.43 1.19
C GLY A 35 -12.45 31.91 1.23
N THR A 36 -11.37 32.29 0.56
CA THR A 36 -11.04 33.70 0.34
C THR A 36 -11.76 34.20 -0.90
N GLU A 37 -12.62 35.17 -0.71
CA GLU A 37 -13.46 35.70 -1.78
C GLU A 37 -12.86 36.89 -2.48
N VAL A 38 -13.10 36.93 -3.77
CA VAL A 38 -12.82 38.06 -4.65
C VAL A 38 -14.09 38.36 -5.43
N GLU A 39 -14.43 39.65 -5.49
CA GLU A 39 -15.50 40.14 -6.32
C GLU A 39 -14.90 40.51 -7.69
N ASP A 40 -15.39 39.86 -8.74
CA ASP A 40 -14.94 40.04 -10.11
C ASP A 40 -16.16 40.31 -10.99
N GLU A 41 -16.30 41.54 -11.48
CA GLU A 41 -17.42 41.99 -12.32
C GLU A 41 -18.82 41.73 -11.71
N GLY A 42 -18.95 41.84 -10.39
CA GLY A 42 -20.21 41.58 -9.67
C GLY A 42 -20.53 40.10 -9.46
N VAL A 43 -19.61 39.20 -9.82
CA VAL A 43 -19.68 37.78 -9.52
C VAL A 43 -18.74 37.45 -8.36
N ARG A 44 -19.30 36.84 -7.30
CA ARG A 44 -18.54 36.33 -6.15
C ARG A 44 -17.78 35.08 -6.58
N ARG A 45 -16.46 35.10 -6.49
CA ARG A 45 -15.57 33.95 -6.78
C ARG A 45 -14.67 33.67 -5.60
N ILE A 46 -14.37 32.39 -5.38
CA ILE A 46 -13.40 31.96 -4.35
C ILE A 46 -12.04 31.81 -5.03
N ARG A 47 -11.03 32.53 -4.54
CA ARG A 47 -9.68 32.54 -5.10
C ARG A 47 -8.79 31.44 -4.52
N SER A 48 -8.98 31.13 -3.24
CA SER A 48 -8.15 30.19 -2.51
C SER A 48 -8.90 29.63 -1.31
N TYR A 49 -8.52 28.45 -0.88
CA TYR A 49 -9.08 27.78 0.30
C TYR A 49 -7.97 27.65 1.35
N ALA A 50 -8.10 28.39 2.45
CA ALA A 50 -7.26 28.16 3.63
C ALA A 50 -7.89 27.06 4.46
N TRP A 51 -7.07 26.15 5.00
CA TRP A 51 -7.59 25.05 5.80
C TRP A 51 -6.75 24.82 7.04
N ASP A 52 -7.39 24.34 8.10
CA ASP A 52 -6.72 23.98 9.35
C ASP A 52 -7.38 22.80 10.05
N LEU A 53 -6.58 22.05 10.79
CA LEU A 53 -7.00 20.98 11.68
C LEU A 53 -6.42 21.24 13.07
N SER A 54 -7.30 21.30 14.07
CA SER A 54 -6.93 21.54 15.46
C SER A 54 -7.43 20.41 16.37
N ASP A 55 -6.58 19.97 17.29
CA ASP A 55 -6.83 18.92 18.27
C ASP A 55 -7.58 19.48 19.49
N LEU A 56 -8.68 18.82 19.87
CA LEU A 56 -9.47 19.14 21.06
C LEU A 56 -9.12 18.22 22.24
N MET A 57 -8.48 17.07 22.02
CA MET A 57 -8.05 16.17 23.08
C MET A 57 -6.80 16.68 23.78
N ARG A 58 -5.85 17.25 23.03
CA ARG A 58 -4.58 17.78 23.58
C ARG A 58 -4.58 19.30 23.51
N THR A 59 -5.33 19.94 24.41
CA THR A 59 -5.42 21.39 24.47
C THR A 59 -4.08 22.04 24.81
N SER A 60 -3.81 23.21 24.23
CA SER A 60 -2.72 24.10 24.63
C SER A 60 -3.31 25.27 25.39
N GLN A 61 -2.99 25.40 26.68
CA GLN A 61 -3.50 26.49 27.54
C GLN A 61 -5.05 26.59 27.58
N GLY A 62 -5.74 25.45 27.54
CA GLY A 62 -7.21 25.39 27.53
C GLY A 62 -7.85 25.71 26.17
N MET A 63 -7.05 25.97 25.15
CA MET A 63 -7.51 26.21 23.78
C MET A 63 -7.23 25.00 22.88
N PRO A 64 -8.01 24.80 21.80
CA PRO A 64 -7.70 23.83 20.76
C PRO A 64 -6.26 24.03 20.25
N ARG A 65 -5.51 22.94 20.15
CA ARG A 65 -4.13 22.99 19.66
C ARG A 65 -4.15 22.85 18.14
N LEU A 66 -3.67 23.86 17.42
CA LEU A 66 -3.45 23.73 15.97
C LEU A 66 -2.47 22.58 15.69
N LEU A 67 -2.90 21.59 14.91
CA LEU A 67 -2.06 20.49 14.46
C LEU A 67 -1.36 20.84 13.15
N ILE A 68 -2.14 21.32 12.18
CA ILE A 68 -1.65 21.65 10.84
C ILE A 68 -2.61 22.62 10.16
N ASN A 69 -2.07 23.40 9.22
CA ASN A 69 -2.81 24.27 8.35
C ASN A 69 -2.13 24.39 6.98
N GLY A 70 -2.85 24.92 6.01
CA GLY A 70 -2.33 25.11 4.66
C GLY A 70 -3.24 25.96 3.79
N LEU A 71 -2.85 26.02 2.51
CA LEU A 71 -3.62 26.63 1.43
C LEU A 71 -3.84 25.58 0.34
N ALA A 72 -4.99 25.67 -0.31
CA ALA A 72 -5.37 24.83 -1.44
C ALA A 72 -6.01 25.68 -2.53
N ALA A 73 -5.91 25.20 -3.78
CA ALA A 73 -6.48 25.86 -4.94
C ALA A 73 -7.99 25.59 -5.08
N SER A 74 -8.46 24.47 -4.54
CA SER A 74 -9.85 24.04 -4.57
C SER A 74 -10.35 23.58 -3.20
N PHE A 75 -11.67 23.47 -3.04
CA PHE A 75 -12.26 22.89 -1.84
C PHE A 75 -11.92 21.41 -1.73
N GLU A 76 -11.96 20.70 -2.85
CA GLU A 76 -11.70 19.28 -2.97
C GLU A 76 -10.27 18.93 -2.54
N ASP A 77 -9.28 19.76 -2.91
CA ASP A 77 -7.90 19.58 -2.47
C ASP A 77 -7.75 19.79 -0.95
N ALA A 78 -8.40 20.83 -0.39
CA ALA A 78 -8.40 21.05 1.05
C ALA A 78 -9.10 19.92 1.81
N ASP A 79 -10.22 19.42 1.29
CA ASP A 79 -10.98 18.29 1.82
C ASP A 79 -10.12 17.02 1.83
N ALA A 80 -9.42 16.73 0.73
CA ALA A 80 -8.50 15.59 0.62
C ALA A 80 -7.34 15.67 1.64
N LEU A 81 -6.74 16.85 1.81
CA LEU A 81 -5.67 17.06 2.80
C LEU A 81 -6.16 16.86 4.23
N ILE A 82 -7.36 17.36 4.56
CA ILE A 82 -7.97 17.14 5.88
C ILE A 82 -8.26 15.65 6.10
N ARG A 83 -8.84 14.96 5.11
CA ARG A 83 -9.09 13.51 5.16
C ARG A 83 -7.82 12.72 5.43
N GLU A 84 -6.75 13.06 4.72
CA GLU A 84 -5.44 12.44 4.90
C GLU A 84 -4.95 12.59 6.33
N HIS A 85 -4.91 13.84 6.84
CA HIS A 85 -4.44 14.12 8.18
C HIS A 85 -5.31 13.47 9.25
N VAL A 86 -6.63 13.49 9.11
CA VAL A 86 -7.54 12.83 10.06
C VAL A 86 -7.32 11.32 10.04
N GLY A 87 -7.26 10.71 8.85
CA GLY A 87 -7.10 9.26 8.68
C GLY A 87 -5.77 8.71 9.22
N LYS A 88 -4.70 9.49 9.09
CA LYS A 88 -3.37 9.11 9.61
C LYS A 88 -3.23 9.46 11.10
N CYS A 89 -3.64 10.66 11.52
CA CYS A 89 -3.34 11.15 12.87
C CYS A 89 -4.21 10.56 13.98
N TYR A 90 -5.46 10.16 13.71
CA TYR A 90 -6.38 9.68 14.73
C TYR A 90 -6.47 8.15 14.76
N ASP A 91 -6.66 7.59 15.95
CA ASP A 91 -6.82 6.14 16.13
C ASP A 91 -8.08 5.65 15.39
N ALA A 92 -7.94 4.55 14.64
CA ALA A 92 -9.04 3.96 13.88
C ALA A 92 -10.28 3.63 14.74
N ARG A 93 -10.09 3.36 16.04
CA ARG A 93 -11.18 3.09 17.00
C ARG A 93 -12.12 4.28 17.22
N LEU A 94 -11.68 5.50 16.88
CA LEU A 94 -12.52 6.70 16.94
C LEU A 94 -13.49 6.78 15.75
N GLY A 95 -13.40 5.88 14.77
CA GLY A 95 -14.35 5.74 13.66
C GLY A 95 -14.13 6.68 12.49
N TYR A 96 -13.12 7.56 12.52
CA TYR A 96 -12.92 8.57 11.46
C TYR A 96 -12.32 8.04 10.16
N GLN A 97 -11.79 6.81 10.14
CA GLN A 97 -11.17 6.25 8.93
C GLN A 97 -12.15 6.10 7.76
N VAL A 98 -13.45 5.95 8.03
CA VAL A 98 -14.48 5.88 6.98
C VAL A 98 -14.54 7.14 6.11
N TYR A 99 -14.15 8.30 6.66
CA TYR A 99 -14.06 9.56 5.92
C TYR A 99 -12.73 9.71 5.18
N ALA A 100 -11.65 9.10 5.67
CA ALA A 100 -10.33 9.26 5.07
C ALA A 100 -10.16 8.46 3.76
N GLY A 101 -10.84 7.31 3.65
CA GLY A 101 -10.69 6.41 2.50
C GLY A 101 -9.23 6.08 2.21
N LYS A 102 -8.85 6.06 0.92
CA LYS A 102 -7.47 5.79 0.48
C LYS A 102 -6.44 6.77 1.03
N HIS A 103 -6.84 8.00 1.38
CA HIS A 103 -5.89 9.00 1.90
C HIS A 103 -5.27 8.57 3.23
N ALA A 104 -5.92 7.70 4.02
CA ALA A 104 -5.32 7.15 5.23
C ALA A 104 -4.10 6.26 4.96
N PHE A 105 -4.03 5.66 3.76
CA PHE A 105 -3.08 4.60 3.41
C PHE A 105 -2.16 4.95 2.24
N THR A 106 -2.38 6.07 1.56
CA THR A 106 -1.50 6.58 0.51
C THR A 106 -0.40 7.47 1.09
N PHE A 107 0.84 7.21 0.72
CA PHE A 107 2.01 7.98 1.18
C PHE A 107 2.92 8.36 0.02
N ALA A 108 3.49 9.56 0.08
CA ALA A 108 4.58 9.95 -0.80
C ALA A 108 5.88 9.25 -0.37
N LEU A 109 6.57 8.67 -1.34
CA LEU A 109 7.86 8.02 -1.19
C LEU A 109 9.01 8.99 -1.48
N ALA A 110 10.24 8.59 -1.15
CA ALA A 110 11.46 9.36 -1.45
C ALA A 110 11.64 9.65 -2.95
N SER A 111 11.07 8.81 -3.81
CA SER A 111 11.08 8.96 -5.27
C SER A 111 10.08 10.02 -5.77
N GLY A 112 9.20 10.54 -4.92
CA GLY A 112 8.06 11.36 -5.29
C GLY A 112 6.85 10.56 -5.79
N ALA A 113 6.95 9.23 -5.88
CA ALA A 113 5.81 8.37 -6.19
C ALA A 113 4.87 8.25 -4.99
N GLU A 114 3.57 8.09 -5.25
CA GLU A 114 2.59 7.72 -4.23
C GLU A 114 2.48 6.20 -4.13
N ALA A 115 2.43 5.69 -2.90
CA ALA A 115 2.19 4.29 -2.60
C ALA A 115 0.99 4.13 -1.69
N ASP A 116 -0.06 3.48 -2.20
CA ASP A 116 -1.15 2.96 -1.40
C ASP A 116 -0.73 1.62 -0.78
N VAL A 117 -0.71 1.56 0.54
CA VAL A 117 -0.30 0.38 1.30
C VAL A 117 -1.44 -0.35 1.99
N GLU A 118 -2.70 0.02 1.75
CA GLU A 118 -3.87 -0.57 2.42
C GLU A 118 -3.85 -2.10 2.32
N ALA A 119 -3.70 -2.63 1.10
CA ALA A 119 -3.65 -4.07 0.83
C ALA A 119 -2.39 -4.77 1.39
N MET A 120 -1.41 -4.02 1.89
CA MET A 120 -0.17 -4.55 2.44
C MET A 120 -0.19 -4.61 3.98
N ILE A 121 -1.14 -3.92 4.63
CA ILE A 121 -1.28 -3.92 6.09
C ILE A 121 -1.53 -5.35 6.60
N GLY A 122 -0.81 -5.73 7.66
CA GLY A 122 -0.86 -7.05 8.26
C GLY A 122 -0.09 -8.13 7.48
N THR A 123 0.49 -7.81 6.32
CA THR A 123 1.29 -8.74 5.52
C THR A 123 2.77 -8.52 5.72
N ARG A 124 3.58 -9.55 5.45
CA ARG A 124 5.04 -9.44 5.54
C ARG A 124 5.56 -8.71 4.31
N CYS A 125 6.14 -7.54 4.52
CA CYS A 125 6.64 -6.65 3.50
C CYS A 125 8.16 -6.54 3.54
N THR A 126 8.75 -6.18 2.40
CA THR A 126 10.14 -5.74 2.28
C THR A 126 10.14 -4.28 1.89
N VAL A 127 10.81 -3.44 2.68
CA VAL A 127 10.86 -1.99 2.52
C VAL A 127 12.32 -1.58 2.32
N THR A 128 12.59 -0.82 1.25
CA THR A 128 13.92 -0.28 0.97
C THR A 128 13.95 1.18 1.41
N VAL A 129 14.79 1.50 2.40
CA VAL A 129 14.89 2.82 3.03
C VAL A 129 16.18 3.50 2.58
N LEU A 130 16.09 4.78 2.22
CA LEU A 130 17.21 5.67 1.95
C LEU A 130 17.72 6.26 3.26
N LEU A 131 18.99 6.02 3.56
CA LEU A 131 19.67 6.56 4.73
C LEU A 131 20.26 7.95 4.44
N PRO A 132 20.57 8.76 5.48
CA PRO A 132 21.10 10.12 5.31
C PRO A 132 22.43 10.20 4.53
N ASP A 133 23.24 9.14 4.57
CA ASP A 133 24.49 9.01 3.83
C ASP A 133 24.30 8.59 2.36
N ARG A 134 23.05 8.53 1.90
CA ARG A 134 22.62 8.04 0.58
C ARG A 134 22.80 6.54 0.34
N SER A 135 23.21 5.78 1.36
CA SER A 135 23.12 4.33 1.31
C SER A 135 21.66 3.88 1.46
N HIS A 136 21.42 2.60 1.22
CA HIS A 136 20.09 2.01 1.33
C HIS A 136 20.12 0.79 2.24
N GLU A 137 19.09 0.68 3.06
CA GLU A 137 18.85 -0.44 3.95
C GLU A 137 17.57 -1.16 3.55
N VAL A 138 17.57 -2.49 3.66
CA VAL A 138 16.40 -3.32 3.39
C VAL A 138 15.87 -3.85 4.70
N VAL A 139 14.64 -3.50 5.02
CA VAL A 139 13.95 -3.91 6.24
C VAL A 139 12.81 -4.85 5.87
N VAL A 140 12.60 -5.88 6.68
CA VAL A 140 11.51 -6.86 6.50
C VAL A 140 10.68 -6.96 7.77
N GLY A 141 9.37 -7.02 7.63
CA GLY A 141 8.46 -7.22 8.76
C GLY A 141 6.99 -7.17 8.35
N ASP A 142 6.10 -7.47 9.29
CA ASP A 142 4.66 -7.29 9.14
C ASP A 142 4.34 -5.79 9.15
N LEU A 143 3.71 -5.30 8.09
CA LEU A 143 3.42 -3.88 7.93
C LEU A 143 2.20 -3.45 8.75
N SER A 144 2.31 -2.33 9.44
CA SER A 144 1.18 -1.58 9.99
C SER A 144 1.41 -0.08 9.82
N VAL A 145 0.34 0.70 9.79
CA VAL A 145 0.40 2.17 9.67
C VAL A 145 0.07 2.80 11.02
N HIS A 146 0.92 3.69 11.48
CA HIS A 146 0.72 4.47 12.70
C HIS A 146 1.09 5.92 12.43
N HIS A 147 0.10 6.82 12.36
CA HIS A 147 0.34 8.19 11.95
C HIS A 147 1.00 8.27 10.57
N TYR A 148 1.99 9.14 10.42
CA TYR A 148 2.80 9.30 9.22
C TYR A 148 3.96 8.31 9.15
N LYS A 149 3.89 7.20 9.90
CA LYS A 149 4.96 6.21 9.97
C LYS A 149 4.43 4.83 9.63
N TRP A 150 5.27 4.06 8.97
CA TRP A 150 5.09 2.63 8.81
C TRP A 150 5.81 1.92 9.95
N ARG A 151 5.15 0.93 10.53
CA ARG A 151 5.76 0.02 11.50
C ARG A 151 5.93 -1.35 10.87
N LEU A 152 7.16 -1.84 10.90
CA LEU A 152 7.51 -3.18 10.47
C LEU A 152 7.84 -4.00 11.71
N ARG A 153 7.05 -5.04 11.97
CA ARG A 153 7.29 -5.95 13.09
C ARG A 153 7.97 -7.22 12.60
N ASP A 154 9.08 -7.60 13.22
CA ASP A 154 9.74 -8.89 13.01
C ASP A 154 10.03 -9.57 14.36
N GLY A 155 9.18 -10.54 14.73
CA GLY A 155 9.17 -11.11 16.08
C GLY A 155 8.88 -10.03 17.13
N GLU A 156 9.79 -9.87 18.09
CA GLU A 156 9.73 -8.85 19.15
C GLU A 156 10.26 -7.47 18.71
N GLN A 157 10.90 -7.38 17.54
CA GLN A 157 11.46 -6.12 17.05
C GLN A 157 10.39 -5.34 16.27
N ILE A 158 10.29 -4.04 16.57
CA ILE A 158 9.43 -3.10 15.83
C ILE A 158 10.32 -1.98 15.31
N LEU A 159 10.37 -1.82 13.99
CA LEU A 159 11.02 -0.69 13.35
C LEU A 159 9.97 0.32 12.86
N GLU A 160 10.19 1.59 13.15
CA GLU A 160 9.41 2.68 12.56
C GLU A 160 10.16 3.30 11.38
N VAL A 161 9.48 3.44 10.25
CA VAL A 161 10.01 4.00 9.01
C VAL A 161 9.14 5.16 8.57
N THR A 162 9.77 6.28 8.21
CA THR A 162 9.09 7.42 7.59
C THR A 162 8.97 7.18 6.08
N PRO A 163 7.77 7.18 5.47
CA PRO A 163 7.58 6.88 4.05
C PRO A 163 8.35 7.79 3.08
N GLU A 164 8.58 9.05 3.46
CA GLU A 164 9.41 9.99 2.69
C GLU A 164 10.88 9.55 2.53
N HIS A 165 11.33 8.60 3.34
CA HIS A 165 12.66 7.98 3.22
C HIS A 165 12.60 6.61 2.52
N VAL A 166 11.43 6.14 2.11
CA VAL A 166 11.28 4.84 1.46
C VAL A 166 11.45 4.99 -0.05
N LEU A 167 12.27 4.15 -0.66
CA LEU A 167 12.43 4.06 -2.11
C LEU A 167 11.40 3.11 -2.73
N SER A 168 11.11 2.00 -2.05
CA SER A 168 10.17 0.99 -2.52
C SER A 168 9.63 0.12 -1.39
N ILE A 169 8.44 -0.45 -1.62
CA ILE A 169 7.82 -1.46 -0.76
C ILE A 169 7.29 -2.60 -1.63
N VAL A 170 7.50 -3.83 -1.18
CA VAL A 170 7.02 -5.05 -1.86
C VAL A 170 6.34 -5.96 -0.84
N ASN A 171 5.11 -6.41 -1.15
CA ASN A 171 4.42 -7.44 -0.39
C ASN A 171 5.09 -8.80 -0.66
N ARG A 172 5.74 -9.36 0.36
CA ARG A 172 6.51 -10.60 0.24
C ARG A 172 5.61 -11.83 0.25
N SER A 173 4.48 -11.80 0.95
CA SER A 173 3.48 -12.87 0.90
C SER A 173 2.91 -13.03 -0.52
N ALA A 174 2.57 -11.93 -1.18
CA ALA A 174 2.10 -11.92 -2.56
C ALA A 174 3.22 -12.28 -3.57
N ALA A 175 4.46 -11.88 -3.31
CA ALA A 175 5.60 -12.29 -4.13
C ALA A 175 5.91 -13.79 -3.97
N ALA A 176 5.83 -14.33 -2.75
CA ALA A 176 6.00 -15.75 -2.46
C ALA A 176 4.84 -16.57 -3.04
N GLN A 177 3.61 -16.09 -3.01
CA GLN A 177 2.47 -16.75 -3.64
C GLN A 177 2.61 -16.76 -5.17
N ARG A 178 3.01 -15.65 -5.80
CA ARG A 178 3.32 -15.63 -7.25
C ARG A 178 4.50 -16.53 -7.61
N ALA A 179 5.54 -16.56 -6.79
CA ALA A 179 6.67 -17.47 -6.98
C ALA A 179 6.25 -18.93 -6.79
N SER A 180 5.38 -19.21 -5.80
CA SER A 180 4.77 -20.52 -5.60
C SER A 180 3.95 -20.88 -6.82
N GLU A 181 3.08 -20.03 -7.34
CA GLU A 181 2.27 -20.29 -8.55
C GLU A 181 3.15 -20.54 -9.79
N VAL A 182 4.29 -19.87 -9.92
CA VAL A 182 5.28 -20.13 -10.99
C VAL A 182 5.99 -21.47 -10.79
N VAL A 183 6.22 -21.90 -9.54
CA VAL A 183 6.79 -23.22 -9.21
C VAL A 183 5.73 -24.34 -9.25
N ASP A 184 4.49 -24.02 -8.88
CA ASP A 184 3.28 -24.87 -8.83
C ASP A 184 2.56 -24.92 -10.17
N THR A 185 3.15 -24.43 -11.26
CA THR A 185 2.69 -24.79 -12.61
C THR A 185 2.97 -26.28 -12.91
N VAL A 186 2.15 -27.15 -12.33
CA VAL A 186 1.43 -28.25 -12.98
C VAL A 186 2.26 -29.42 -13.55
N SER A 187 3.57 -29.57 -13.24
CA SER A 187 4.29 -30.75 -13.76
C SER A 187 5.57 -31.21 -13.03
N TYR A 188 5.71 -30.94 -11.74
CA TYR A 188 6.73 -31.63 -10.93
C TYR A 188 6.13 -32.84 -10.21
N SER A 189 6.07 -33.99 -10.88
CA SER A 189 5.83 -35.29 -10.22
C SER A 189 7.13 -35.89 -9.65
N GLY A 190 8.14 -35.05 -9.38
CA GLY A 190 9.59 -35.32 -9.40
C GLY A 190 10.17 -36.32 -8.39
N ILE A 191 9.56 -37.48 -8.24
CA ILE A 191 10.17 -38.70 -7.74
C ILE A 191 9.81 -39.81 -8.75
N GLY A 192 10.65 -40.04 -9.77
CA GLY A 192 10.57 -41.26 -10.60
C GLY A 192 10.79 -41.15 -12.11
N ARG A 193 10.82 -39.93 -12.69
CA ARG A 193 10.90 -39.75 -14.17
C ARG A 193 12.26 -39.25 -14.68
N ILE A 194 13.33 -39.55 -13.94
CA ILE A 194 14.72 -39.34 -14.37
C ILE A 194 15.32 -40.71 -14.72
N TYR A 195 15.72 -40.87 -15.98
CA TYR A 195 16.32 -42.13 -16.47
C TYR A 195 17.83 -41.97 -16.62
N ARG A 196 18.61 -42.96 -16.17
CA ARG A 196 20.07 -43.00 -16.30
C ARG A 196 20.49 -43.52 -17.68
N THR A 197 20.16 -42.74 -18.70
CA THR A 197 20.49 -43.01 -20.11
C THR A 197 20.82 -41.70 -20.80
N GLU A 198 21.43 -41.77 -21.99
CA GLU A 198 21.58 -40.60 -22.86
C GLU A 198 20.29 -40.35 -23.66
N ARG A 199 20.09 -39.11 -24.10
CA ARG A 199 18.95 -38.74 -24.93
C ARG A 199 19.06 -39.35 -26.33
N SER A 200 18.11 -40.20 -26.69
CA SER A 200 18.03 -40.82 -28.01
C SER A 200 17.02 -40.14 -28.93
N VAL A 201 17.04 -40.48 -30.22
CA VAL A 201 16.11 -39.95 -31.23
C VAL A 201 14.67 -40.33 -30.87
N GLY A 202 13.77 -39.35 -30.82
CA GLY A 202 12.37 -39.53 -30.43
C GLY A 202 12.09 -39.34 -28.93
N CYS A 203 13.12 -39.12 -28.11
CA CYS A 203 12.99 -38.81 -26.69
C CYS A 203 12.43 -37.39 -26.46
N THR A 204 11.34 -37.29 -25.68
CA THR A 204 10.68 -36.02 -25.34
C THR A 204 11.34 -35.29 -24.16
N GLY A 205 12.10 -35.99 -23.32
CA GLY A 205 12.83 -35.40 -22.20
C GLY A 205 14.09 -34.63 -22.62
N THR A 206 14.61 -33.86 -21.67
CA THR A 206 15.81 -33.03 -21.79
C THR A 206 16.99 -33.67 -21.07
N PRO A 207 18.25 -33.37 -21.44
CA PRO A 207 19.41 -33.78 -20.66
C PRO A 207 19.26 -33.31 -19.20
N GLY A 208 19.40 -34.23 -18.25
CA GLY A 208 19.31 -33.94 -16.83
C GLY A 208 20.57 -33.25 -16.30
N TYR A 209 20.49 -32.79 -15.05
CA TYR A 209 21.62 -32.12 -14.38
C TYR A 209 22.84 -33.04 -14.22
N VAL A 210 22.61 -34.35 -14.07
CA VAL A 210 23.68 -35.37 -14.01
C VAL A 210 23.97 -35.88 -15.41
N VAL A 211 25.24 -35.91 -15.80
CA VAL A 211 25.68 -36.47 -17.09
C VAL A 211 25.18 -37.91 -17.25
N GLY A 212 24.67 -38.24 -18.43
CA GLY A 212 24.09 -39.57 -18.70
C GLY A 212 22.71 -39.76 -18.05
N THR A 213 21.97 -38.68 -17.81
CA THR A 213 20.56 -38.73 -17.40
C THR A 213 19.67 -37.93 -18.34
N VAL A 214 18.42 -38.33 -18.44
CA VAL A 214 17.36 -37.59 -19.13
C VAL A 214 16.21 -37.34 -18.17
N ASP A 215 15.81 -36.09 -18.06
CA ASP A 215 14.70 -35.61 -17.25
C ASP A 215 13.42 -35.48 -18.11
N HIS A 216 12.32 -36.03 -17.60
CA HIS A 216 11.00 -35.99 -18.22
C HIS A 216 9.98 -35.26 -17.36
N ALA A 217 10.44 -34.45 -16.38
CA ALA A 217 9.58 -33.48 -15.72
C ALA A 217 8.91 -32.58 -16.78
N GLY A 218 7.61 -32.31 -16.63
CA GLY A 218 6.90 -31.47 -17.62
C GLY A 218 6.27 -32.16 -18.81
N VAL A 219 6.70 -33.38 -19.21
CA VAL A 219 6.24 -34.01 -20.45
C VAL A 219 5.21 -35.12 -20.21
N ALA A 220 4.18 -35.19 -21.06
CA ALA A 220 3.05 -36.11 -20.87
C ALA A 220 3.48 -37.59 -20.86
N ARG A 221 4.30 -38.03 -21.82
CA ARG A 221 4.89 -39.38 -21.85
C ARG A 221 6.08 -39.43 -22.82
N CYS A 222 7.11 -40.17 -22.47
CA CYS A 222 8.24 -40.43 -23.37
C CYS A 222 8.06 -41.74 -24.15
N PRO A 223 8.00 -41.71 -25.49
CA PRO A 223 7.86 -42.93 -26.30
C PRO A 223 9.12 -43.82 -26.27
N VAL A 224 10.23 -43.32 -25.75
CA VAL A 224 11.49 -44.07 -25.63
C VAL A 224 11.60 -44.74 -24.26
N HIS A 225 11.48 -43.97 -23.18
CA HIS A 225 11.73 -44.45 -21.82
C HIS A 225 10.48 -44.98 -21.12
N GLU A 226 9.29 -44.59 -21.57
CA GLU A 226 8.02 -44.89 -20.90
C GLU A 226 7.07 -45.72 -21.77
N ALA A 227 7.56 -46.29 -22.88
CA ALA A 227 6.76 -47.15 -23.76
C ALA A 227 6.21 -48.38 -23.02
N SER A 228 7.01 -48.96 -22.12
CA SER A 228 6.68 -50.18 -21.37
C SER A 228 6.24 -49.93 -19.92
N VAL A 229 6.29 -48.67 -19.45
CA VAL A 229 5.92 -48.31 -18.08
C VAL A 229 4.39 -48.25 -17.98
N ARG A 230 3.84 -48.91 -16.97
CA ARG A 230 2.39 -48.89 -16.69
C ARG A 230 1.95 -47.48 -16.30
N GLU A 231 0.78 -47.07 -16.78
CA GLU A 231 0.26 -45.71 -16.57
C GLU A 231 0.09 -45.34 -15.08
N GLU A 232 -0.18 -46.34 -14.24
CA GLU A 232 -0.29 -46.20 -12.78
C GLU A 232 1.02 -45.77 -12.10
N LEU A 233 2.17 -46.02 -12.74
CA LEU A 233 3.51 -45.63 -12.25
C LEU A 233 3.98 -44.29 -12.83
N LEU A 234 3.18 -43.65 -13.69
CA LEU A 234 3.51 -42.40 -14.38
C LEU A 234 2.74 -41.18 -13.84
N ARG A 235 1.85 -41.38 -12.85
CA ARG A 235 1.03 -40.35 -12.22
C ARG A 235 1.65 -39.87 -10.91
#